data_AF-A0ABD0KIW8-F1
#
_entry.id   AF-A0ABD0KIW8-F1
#
_cell.length_a   1.000
_cell.length_b   1.000
_cell.length_c   1.000
_cell.angle_alpha   90.00
_cell.angle_beta   90.00
_cell.angle_gamma   90.00
#
_symmetry.space_group_name_H-M   'P 1'
#
loop_
_entity.id
_entity.type
_entity.pdbx_description
1 polymer ?
#
loop_
_entity_poly.entity_id
_entity_poly.type
_entity_poly.pdbx_seq_one_letter_code
_entity_poly.pdbx_strand_id
1 'polypeptide(L)'
;MANPSENGAEDVMLFDPALLTSLDYSQCRGSYKDGVSPQNPGEGLSLRPLALGDFHNGYLQLLKQLTKVGDISQEQFEDRFKKMKACPDTYYIVVLEDTKVGQIVGSATLVKEQKFIHGASARARVEDVVVSDLFRGKQLGKVLLDVLVLLSKKVGCYKVSLECTDEMVKFYTMFGFNRDEGQNYMQQRFFD
;
A
#
# COMPACT_ATOMS: atom_id res chain seq x y z
N MET A 1 -0.19 -34.54 22.31
CA MET A 1 -0.83 -33.23 22.51
C MET A 1 0.30 -32.21 22.62
N ALA A 2 0.60 -31.51 21.53
CA ALA A 2 1.59 -30.44 21.52
C ALA A 2 0.83 -29.13 21.70
N ASN A 3 1.21 -28.34 22.71
CA ASN A 3 0.67 -27.01 22.97
C ASN A 3 0.85 -26.13 21.71
N PRO A 4 -0.21 -25.45 21.24
CA PRO A 4 -0.02 -24.33 20.33
C PRO A 4 0.62 -23.19 21.14
N SER A 5 1.87 -22.89 20.77
CA SER A 5 2.65 -21.69 21.07
C SER A 5 1.93 -20.58 21.86
N GLU A 6 2.20 -20.55 23.16
CA GLU A 6 2.28 -19.31 23.92
C GLU A 6 3.50 -18.52 23.43
N ASN A 7 3.26 -17.50 22.62
CA ASN A 7 4.09 -16.30 22.49
C ASN A 7 3.25 -15.25 21.77
N GLY A 8 2.31 -14.64 22.51
CA GLY A 8 1.44 -13.55 22.04
C GLY A 8 2.17 -12.22 21.86
N ALA A 9 3.32 -12.23 21.17
CA ALA A 9 3.94 -11.01 20.69
C ALA A 9 3.15 -10.55 19.46
N GLU A 10 2.50 -9.38 19.56
CA GLU A 10 1.91 -8.73 18.39
C GLU A 10 2.99 -8.57 17.30
N ASP A 11 2.67 -8.97 16.07
CA ASP A 11 3.59 -8.86 14.95
C ASP A 11 3.93 -7.38 14.69
N VAL A 12 5.20 -7.12 14.37
CA VAL A 12 5.71 -5.75 14.26
C VAL A 12 5.21 -5.14 12.96
N MET A 13 4.32 -4.16 13.06
CA MET A 13 3.79 -3.39 11.94
C MET A 13 4.78 -2.35 11.43
N LEU A 14 4.80 -2.08 10.12
CA LEU A 14 5.74 -1.15 9.49
C LEU A 14 5.55 0.27 10.03
N PHE A 15 4.29 0.70 10.18
CA PHE A 15 3.89 1.97 10.79
C PHE A 15 2.68 1.75 11.73
N ASP A 16 2.34 2.78 12.51
CA ASP A 16 1.24 2.72 13.48
C ASP A 16 -0.14 2.52 12.79
N PRO A 17 -0.86 1.40 13.05
CA PRO A 17 -2.18 1.15 12.48
C PRO A 17 -3.22 2.23 12.82
N ALA A 18 -3.06 2.96 13.92
CA ALA A 18 -3.97 4.05 14.32
C ALA A 18 -4.04 5.16 13.26
N LEU A 19 -3.01 5.28 12.42
CA LEU A 19 -2.98 6.24 11.33
C LEU A 19 -4.08 5.93 10.30
N LEU A 20 -4.34 4.65 10.01
CA LEU A 20 -5.39 4.20 9.09
C LEU A 20 -6.78 4.32 9.70
N THR A 21 -6.93 4.03 11.00
CA THR A 21 -8.25 4.15 11.66
C THR A 21 -8.66 5.60 11.88
N SER A 22 -7.69 6.53 11.93
CA SER A 22 -7.92 7.98 12.09
C SER A 22 -8.15 8.76 10.78
N LEU A 23 -8.25 8.08 9.64
CA LEU A 23 -8.55 8.70 8.36
C LEU A 23 -10.03 9.10 8.26
N ASP A 24 -10.28 10.28 7.68
CA ASP A 24 -11.64 10.72 7.36
C ASP A 24 -12.10 10.11 6.02
N TYR A 25 -12.63 8.90 6.11
CA TYR A 25 -13.14 8.15 4.96
C TYR A 25 -14.37 8.78 4.29
N SER A 26 -15.00 9.80 4.88
CA SER A 26 -16.05 10.55 4.19
C SER A 26 -15.51 11.33 2.98
N GLN A 27 -14.20 11.55 2.93
CA GLN A 27 -13.51 12.22 1.82
C GLN A 27 -13.04 11.28 0.70
N CYS A 28 -13.35 9.97 0.79
CA CYS A 28 -13.09 9.02 -0.28
C CYS A 28 -13.76 9.46 -1.58
N ARG A 29 -13.06 9.27 -2.71
CA ARG A 29 -13.57 9.62 -4.04
C ARG A 29 -14.08 8.41 -4.80
N GLY A 30 -13.61 7.22 -4.44
CA GLY A 30 -14.05 5.97 -5.04
C GLY A 30 -15.56 5.76 -4.87
N SER A 31 -16.23 5.39 -5.96
CA SER A 31 -17.57 4.83 -5.89
C SER A 31 -17.48 3.31 -5.71
N TYR A 32 -18.16 2.83 -4.67
CA TYR A 32 -18.19 1.43 -4.27
C TYR A 32 -19.60 0.85 -4.41
N LYS A 33 -19.66 -0.44 -4.72
CA LYS A 33 -20.88 -1.25 -4.79
C LYS A 33 -20.83 -2.39 -3.79
N ASP A 34 -21.99 -3.01 -3.55
CA ASP A 34 -22.12 -4.26 -2.80
C ASP A 34 -21.59 -4.19 -1.36
N GLY A 35 -21.72 -3.01 -0.73
CA GLY A 35 -21.33 -2.77 0.65
C GLY A 35 -19.82 -2.68 0.90
N VAL A 36 -18.99 -2.72 -0.15
CA VAL A 36 -17.53 -2.53 -0.04
C VAL A 36 -17.24 -1.07 0.31
N SER A 37 -16.28 -0.84 1.20
CA SER A 37 -15.68 0.46 1.46
C SER A 37 -14.26 0.27 2.00
N PRO A 38 -13.46 1.33 2.16
CA PRO A 38 -12.17 1.20 2.83
C PRO A 38 -12.25 0.68 4.27
N GLN A 39 -13.33 1.00 5.01
CA GLN A 39 -13.55 0.46 6.36
C GLN A 39 -14.16 -0.95 6.36
N ASN A 40 -14.73 -1.38 5.23
CA ASN A 40 -15.31 -2.70 5.05
C ASN A 40 -14.91 -3.26 3.67
N PRO A 41 -13.66 -3.69 3.49
CA PRO A 41 -13.14 -4.10 2.18
C PRO A 41 -13.82 -5.35 1.62
N GLY A 42 -14.53 -6.10 2.46
CA GLY A 42 -15.25 -7.32 2.12
C GLY A 42 -15.21 -8.30 3.29
N GLU A 43 -16.10 -9.29 3.26
CA GLU A 43 -16.14 -10.31 4.31
C GLU A 43 -14.83 -11.11 4.38
N GLY A 44 -14.25 -11.20 5.57
CA GLY A 44 -12.98 -11.90 5.80
C GLY A 44 -11.75 -11.14 5.32
N LEU A 45 -11.89 -9.89 4.87
CA LEU A 45 -10.78 -9.04 4.47
C LEU A 45 -10.44 -8.01 5.55
N SER A 46 -9.15 -7.83 5.81
CA SER A 46 -8.63 -6.82 6.74
C SER A 46 -7.65 -5.90 6.03
N LEU A 47 -7.74 -4.59 6.27
CA LEU A 47 -6.80 -3.59 5.78
C LEU A 47 -5.90 -3.13 6.93
N ARG A 48 -4.59 -3.27 6.77
CA ARG A 48 -3.60 -2.95 7.82
C ARG A 48 -2.24 -2.57 7.24
N PRO A 49 -1.30 -2.05 8.05
CA PRO A 49 0.11 -1.94 7.64
C PRO A 49 0.70 -3.33 7.32
N LEU A 50 1.72 -3.35 6.45
CA LEU A 50 2.60 -4.51 6.29
C LEU A 50 3.23 -4.85 7.64
N ALA A 51 3.25 -6.14 7.98
CA ALA A 51 3.87 -6.67 9.19
C ALA A 51 5.15 -7.45 8.85
N LEU A 52 6.05 -7.61 9.82
CA LEU A 52 7.29 -8.37 9.63
C LEU A 52 7.02 -9.84 9.30
N GLY A 53 5.97 -10.44 9.88
CA GLY A 53 5.55 -11.81 9.62
C GLY A 53 4.98 -12.04 8.22
N ASP A 54 4.60 -10.99 7.47
CA ASP A 54 3.96 -11.11 6.16
C ASP A 54 4.86 -11.75 5.07
N PHE A 55 6.14 -11.94 5.37
CA PHE A 55 7.00 -12.84 4.61
C PHE A 55 6.37 -14.24 4.46
N HIS A 56 5.76 -14.77 5.53
CA HIS A 56 5.12 -16.08 5.57
C HIS A 56 3.66 -16.05 5.09
N ASN A 57 3.07 -14.86 4.97
CA ASN A 57 1.69 -14.65 4.51
C ASN A 57 1.58 -14.39 3.00
N GLY A 58 2.63 -14.72 2.23
CA GLY A 58 2.57 -14.67 0.76
C GLY A 58 2.81 -13.28 0.15
N TYR A 59 3.35 -12.31 0.90
CA TYR A 59 3.53 -10.95 0.41
C TYR A 59 4.41 -10.86 -0.84
N LEU A 60 5.53 -11.59 -0.87
CA LEU A 60 6.43 -11.61 -2.03
C LEU A 60 5.77 -12.30 -3.24
N GLN A 61 4.93 -13.31 -3.01
CA GLN A 61 4.16 -13.99 -4.06
C GLN A 61 3.12 -13.05 -4.68
N LEU A 62 2.48 -12.20 -3.88
CA LEU A 62 1.61 -11.15 -4.38
C LEU A 62 2.38 -10.16 -5.27
N LEU A 63 3.53 -9.65 -4.82
CA LEU A 63 4.34 -8.70 -5.60
C LEU A 63 4.82 -9.27 -6.94
N LYS A 64 5.04 -10.60 -7.02
CA LYS A 64 5.38 -11.30 -8.28
C LYS A 64 4.29 -11.17 -9.35
N GLN A 65 3.04 -10.88 -8.98
CA GLN A 65 1.97 -10.61 -9.94
C GLN A 65 2.06 -9.22 -10.59
N LEU A 66 2.85 -8.31 -10.01
CA LEU A 66 3.08 -6.96 -10.53
C LEU A 66 4.36 -6.89 -11.35
N THR A 67 5.46 -7.42 -10.83
CA THR A 67 6.79 -7.29 -11.43
C THR A 67 7.75 -8.39 -10.99
N LYS A 68 8.99 -8.37 -11.50
CA LYS A 68 10.07 -9.25 -11.05
C LYS A 68 10.45 -8.90 -9.60
N VAL A 69 10.36 -9.88 -8.71
CA VAL A 69 10.80 -9.75 -7.29
C VAL A 69 12.19 -10.38 -7.06
N GLY A 70 12.53 -11.41 -7.85
CA GLY A 70 13.71 -12.24 -7.61
C GLY A 70 13.52 -13.23 -6.44
N ASP A 71 14.64 -13.78 -5.98
CA ASP A 71 14.70 -14.71 -4.86
C ASP A 71 15.17 -13.97 -3.60
N ILE A 72 14.19 -13.48 -2.83
CA ILE A 72 14.43 -12.76 -1.57
C ILE A 72 14.33 -13.76 -0.41
N SER A 73 15.40 -13.91 0.36
CA SER A 73 15.41 -14.70 1.59
C SER A 73 14.64 -13.99 2.71
N GLN A 74 14.24 -14.75 3.75
CA GLN A 74 13.62 -14.17 4.93
C GLN A 74 14.49 -13.09 5.57
N GLU A 75 15.80 -13.33 5.70
CA GLU A 75 16.76 -12.36 6.24
C GLU A 75 16.78 -11.05 5.44
N GLN A 76 16.78 -11.15 4.10
CA GLN A 76 16.74 -9.97 3.23
C GLN A 76 15.43 -9.19 3.36
N PHE A 77 14.30 -9.89 3.48
CA PHE A 77 13.01 -9.26 3.72
C PHE A 77 13.00 -8.52 5.07
N GLU A 78 13.43 -9.19 6.14
CA GLU A 78 13.48 -8.61 7.48
C GLU A 78 14.41 -7.40 7.56
N ASP A 79 15.60 -7.48 6.94
CA ASP A 79 16.54 -6.36 6.87
C ASP A 79 15.94 -5.17 6.10
N ARG A 80 15.28 -5.42 4.96
CA ARG A 80 14.60 -4.37 4.20
C ARG A 80 13.47 -3.73 5.00
N PHE A 81 12.64 -4.54 5.65
CA PHE A 81 11.56 -4.08 6.50
C PHE A 81 12.08 -3.19 7.64
N LYS A 82 13.11 -3.64 8.35
CA LYS A 82 13.74 -2.90 9.46
C LYS A 82 14.30 -1.55 8.97
N LYS A 83 14.94 -1.52 7.80
CA LYS A 83 15.44 -0.27 7.18
C LYS A 83 14.31 0.70 6.82
N MET A 84 13.23 0.22 6.22
CA MET A 84 12.06 1.06 5.92
C MET A 84 11.42 1.60 7.21
N LYS A 85 11.25 0.74 8.23
CA LYS A 85 10.70 1.14 9.53
C LYS A 85 11.57 2.17 10.26
N ALA A 86 12.89 2.08 10.12
CA ALA A 86 13.86 3.02 10.70
C ALA A 86 13.88 4.39 10.01
N CYS A 87 13.20 4.55 8.87
CA CYS A 87 12.96 5.84 8.22
C CYS A 87 11.61 6.40 8.68
N PRO A 88 11.56 7.18 9.79
CA PRO A 88 10.30 7.71 10.29
C PRO A 88 9.61 8.54 9.20
N ASP A 89 8.28 8.47 9.17
CA ASP A 89 7.46 9.36 8.34
C ASP A 89 7.81 9.30 6.83
N THR A 90 8.23 8.11 6.35
CA THR A 90 8.70 7.90 4.97
C THR A 90 7.94 6.80 4.23
N TYR A 91 7.88 5.58 4.78
CA TYR A 91 7.30 4.41 4.10
C TYR A 91 5.99 3.95 4.75
N TYR A 92 4.94 3.86 3.94
CA TYR A 92 3.63 3.36 4.35
C TYR A 92 3.15 2.29 3.37
N ILE A 93 3.47 1.04 3.67
CA ILE A 93 2.97 -0.11 2.89
C ILE A 93 1.67 -0.58 3.54
N VAL A 94 0.57 -0.46 2.80
CA VAL A 94 -0.77 -0.91 3.21
C VAL A 94 -1.07 -2.21 2.51
N VAL A 95 -1.54 -3.20 3.27
CA VAL A 95 -1.91 -4.52 2.76
C VAL A 95 -3.38 -4.83 3.03
N LEU A 96 -3.94 -5.67 2.17
CA LEU A 96 -5.21 -6.35 2.37
C LEU A 96 -4.93 -7.82 2.62
N GLU A 97 -5.39 -8.33 3.76
CA GLU A 97 -5.24 -9.73 4.16
C GLU A 97 -6.58 -10.46 4.05
N ASP A 98 -6.59 -11.66 3.45
CA ASP A 98 -7.65 -12.64 3.64
C ASP A 98 -7.42 -13.37 4.96
N THR A 99 -8.15 -12.95 5.99
CA THR A 99 -8.06 -13.45 7.36
C THR A 99 -8.53 -14.89 7.52
N LYS A 100 -9.26 -15.45 6.53
CA LYS A 100 -9.72 -16.85 6.58
C LYS A 100 -8.57 -17.82 6.33
N VAL A 101 -7.58 -17.41 5.54
CA VAL A 101 -6.42 -18.24 5.15
C VAL A 101 -5.07 -17.62 5.54
N GLY A 102 -5.06 -16.40 6.09
CA GLY A 102 -3.85 -15.69 6.49
C GLY A 102 -2.94 -15.35 5.32
N GLN A 103 -3.48 -14.85 4.21
CA GLN A 103 -2.71 -14.51 3.01
C GLN A 103 -2.89 -13.04 2.63
N ILE A 104 -1.83 -12.41 2.14
CA ILE A 104 -1.88 -11.05 1.61
C ILE A 104 -2.38 -11.09 0.17
N VAL A 105 -3.50 -10.40 -0.07
CA VAL A 105 -4.26 -10.45 -1.32
C VAL A 105 -4.30 -9.09 -2.04
N GLY A 106 -3.83 -8.03 -1.39
CA GLY A 106 -3.63 -6.73 -2.02
C GLY A 106 -2.56 -5.92 -1.29
N SER A 107 -1.86 -5.05 -2.01
CA SER A 107 -0.83 -4.17 -1.46
C SER A 107 -0.76 -2.87 -2.25
N ALA A 108 -0.44 -1.78 -1.58
CA ALA A 108 -0.03 -0.54 -2.21
C ALA A 108 0.91 0.23 -1.27
N THR A 109 1.87 0.93 -1.83
CA THR A 109 2.89 1.67 -1.09
C THR A 109 2.67 3.17 -1.26
N LEU A 110 2.71 3.92 -0.15
CA LEU A 110 2.87 5.36 -0.16
C LEU A 110 4.26 5.71 0.37
N VAL A 111 5.04 6.43 -0.43
CA VAL A 111 6.34 6.98 -0.04
C VAL A 111 6.22 8.48 0.12
N LYS A 112 6.61 8.99 1.29
CA LYS A 112 6.67 10.42 1.60
C LYS A 112 8.10 10.93 1.44
N GLU A 113 8.25 11.98 0.64
CA GLU A 113 9.50 12.64 0.32
C GLU A 113 9.50 14.07 0.89
N GLN A 114 10.43 14.36 1.80
CA GLN A 114 10.59 15.71 2.37
C GLN A 114 11.23 16.65 1.35
N LYS A 115 10.82 17.92 1.34
CA LYS A 115 11.24 18.94 0.38
C LYS A 115 11.47 20.28 1.08
N PHE A 116 12.41 21.09 0.59
CA PHE A 116 12.52 22.50 1.01
C PHE A 116 11.50 23.40 0.31
N ILE A 117 11.13 23.07 -0.94
CA ILE A 117 10.09 23.78 -1.69
C ILE A 117 8.72 23.68 -1.02
N HIS A 118 7.80 24.58 -1.39
CA HIS A 118 6.48 24.69 -0.76
C HIS A 118 6.52 24.91 0.76
N GLY A 119 7.56 25.61 1.26
CA GLY A 119 7.69 25.95 2.67
C GLY A 119 8.08 24.76 3.55
N ALA A 120 9.15 24.05 3.18
CA ALA A 120 9.62 22.85 3.88
C ALA A 120 8.55 21.72 3.96
N SER A 121 7.75 21.57 2.90
CA SER A 121 6.66 20.59 2.86
C SER A 121 7.15 19.18 2.48
N ALA A 122 6.22 18.25 2.28
CA ALA A 122 6.49 16.91 1.79
C ALA A 122 5.60 16.56 0.60
N ARG A 123 6.04 15.61 -0.21
CA ARG A 123 5.30 15.08 -1.35
C ARG A 123 5.16 13.58 -1.21
N ALA A 124 4.02 13.06 -1.61
CA ALA A 124 3.77 11.63 -1.67
C ALA A 124 3.95 11.05 -3.07
N ARG A 125 4.28 9.77 -3.13
CA ARG A 125 4.23 8.89 -4.30
C ARG A 125 3.49 7.61 -3.95
N VAL A 126 2.56 7.20 -4.82
CA VAL A 126 1.93 5.89 -4.76
C VAL A 126 2.71 4.95 -5.68
N GLU A 127 3.18 3.84 -5.11
CA GLU A 127 4.01 2.83 -5.77
C GLU A 127 3.44 1.43 -5.50
N ASP A 128 3.88 0.46 -6.30
CA ASP A 128 3.66 -0.98 -6.06
C ASP A 128 2.20 -1.40 -5.78
N VAL A 129 1.24 -0.82 -6.52
CA VAL A 129 -0.18 -1.16 -6.41
C VAL A 129 -0.46 -2.51 -7.06
N VAL A 130 -0.89 -3.49 -6.27
CA VAL A 130 -1.20 -4.84 -6.75
C VAL A 130 -2.37 -5.45 -5.99
N VAL A 131 -3.22 -6.17 -6.72
CA VAL A 131 -4.27 -7.02 -6.17
C VAL A 131 -4.14 -8.40 -6.79
N SER A 132 -4.19 -9.42 -5.95
CA SER A 132 -4.21 -10.83 -6.33
C SER A 132 -5.27 -11.03 -7.41
N ASP A 133 -4.89 -11.71 -8.50
CA ASP A 133 -5.78 -12.15 -9.57
C ASP A 133 -7.06 -12.83 -9.08
N LEU A 134 -7.01 -13.63 -8.02
CA LEU A 134 -8.17 -14.26 -7.37
C LEU A 134 -9.15 -13.26 -6.73
N PHE A 135 -8.70 -12.03 -6.48
CA PHE A 135 -9.46 -10.94 -5.85
C PHE A 135 -9.70 -9.74 -6.79
N ARG A 136 -9.27 -9.81 -8.06
CA ARG A 136 -9.56 -8.76 -9.05
C ARG A 136 -11.06 -8.64 -9.29
N GLY A 137 -11.50 -7.43 -9.65
CA GLY A 137 -12.92 -7.12 -9.82
C GLY A 137 -13.68 -6.87 -8.50
N LYS A 138 -13.11 -7.22 -7.33
CA LYS A 138 -13.74 -6.99 -6.01
C LYS A 138 -13.52 -5.59 -5.43
N GLN A 139 -13.17 -4.61 -6.28
CA GLN A 139 -12.97 -3.20 -5.91
C GLN A 139 -11.80 -2.93 -4.92
N LEU A 140 -10.97 -3.92 -4.59
CA LEU A 140 -9.87 -3.79 -3.63
C LEU A 140 -8.77 -2.79 -4.04
N GLY A 141 -8.50 -2.67 -5.34
CA GLY A 141 -7.59 -1.64 -5.83
C GLY A 141 -8.12 -0.24 -5.54
N LYS A 142 -9.45 -0.04 -5.58
CA LYS A 142 -10.07 1.24 -5.23
C LYS A 142 -9.89 1.57 -3.76
N VAL A 143 -10.11 0.56 -2.89
CA VAL A 143 -9.91 0.67 -1.44
C VAL A 143 -8.48 1.13 -1.14
N LEU A 144 -7.48 0.44 -1.69
CA LEU A 144 -6.07 0.81 -1.49
C LEU A 144 -5.79 2.25 -1.94
N LEU A 145 -6.26 2.65 -3.12
CA LEU A 145 -5.99 3.99 -3.65
C LEU A 145 -6.64 5.12 -2.84
N ASP A 146 -7.91 4.98 -2.44
CA ASP A 146 -8.56 5.98 -1.58
C ASP A 146 -7.80 6.11 -0.25
N VAL A 147 -7.43 4.98 0.37
CA VAL A 147 -6.67 4.97 1.62
C VAL A 147 -5.34 5.72 1.46
N LEU A 148 -4.57 5.45 0.40
CA LEU A 148 -3.28 6.13 0.21
C LEU A 148 -3.43 7.61 -0.12
N VAL A 149 -4.48 8.02 -0.85
CA VAL A 149 -4.77 9.44 -1.10
C VAL A 149 -5.11 10.16 0.20
N LEU A 150 -5.98 9.60 1.04
CA LEU A 150 -6.32 10.18 2.34
C LEU A 150 -5.10 10.20 3.28
N LEU A 151 -4.34 9.11 3.31
CA LEU A 151 -3.13 9.00 4.10
C LEU A 151 -2.10 10.06 3.69
N SER A 152 -1.90 10.29 2.39
CA SER A 152 -0.98 11.32 1.88
C SER A 152 -1.30 12.73 2.42
N LYS A 153 -2.60 13.06 2.51
CA LYS A 153 -3.07 14.32 3.10
C LYS A 153 -2.87 14.34 4.61
N LYS A 154 -3.22 13.24 5.29
CA LYS A 154 -3.09 13.08 6.75
C LYS A 154 -1.64 13.28 7.20
N VAL A 155 -0.68 12.77 6.43
CA VAL A 155 0.76 12.92 6.72
C VAL A 155 1.36 14.23 6.19
N GLY A 156 0.53 15.19 5.77
CA GLY A 156 0.96 16.55 5.45
C GLY A 156 1.65 16.71 4.10
N CYS A 157 1.33 15.87 3.10
CA CYS A 157 1.87 16.06 1.76
C CYS A 157 1.10 17.15 0.99
N TYR A 158 1.82 18.06 0.31
CA TYR A 158 1.20 19.08 -0.54
C TYR A 158 0.66 18.51 -1.87
N LYS A 159 1.23 17.39 -2.33
CA LYS A 159 0.72 16.63 -3.48
C LYS A 159 1.09 15.15 -3.39
N VAL A 160 0.33 14.32 -4.12
CA VAL A 160 0.60 12.90 -4.36
C VAL A 160 0.64 12.64 -5.87
N SER A 161 1.48 11.72 -6.32
CA SER A 161 1.46 11.25 -7.73
C SER A 161 1.69 9.75 -7.81
N LEU A 162 1.60 9.24 -9.02
CA LEU A 162 1.98 7.90 -9.43
C LEU A 162 2.34 7.92 -10.91
N GLU A 163 2.96 6.85 -11.37
CA GLU A 163 3.19 6.56 -12.77
C GLU A 163 2.30 5.39 -13.18
N CYS A 164 1.69 5.45 -14.37
CA CYS A 164 0.83 4.39 -14.85
C CYS A 164 0.82 4.30 -16.37
N THR A 165 0.40 3.16 -16.90
CA THR A 165 0.16 2.99 -18.34
C THR A 165 -1.11 3.75 -18.75
N ASP A 166 -1.24 4.01 -20.06
CA ASP A 166 -2.39 4.76 -20.60
C ASP A 166 -3.74 4.10 -20.27
N GLU A 167 -3.80 2.77 -20.24
CA GLU A 167 -5.00 2.00 -19.94
C GLU A 167 -5.50 2.25 -18.51
N MET A 168 -4.57 2.54 -17.59
CA MET A 168 -4.86 2.74 -16.17
C MET A 168 -5.21 4.19 -15.82
N VAL A 169 -5.04 5.14 -16.74
CA VAL A 169 -5.34 6.57 -16.50
C VAL A 169 -6.78 6.75 -16.02
N LYS A 170 -7.76 6.11 -16.70
CA LYS A 170 -9.17 6.18 -16.30
C LYS A 170 -9.40 5.67 -14.88
N PHE A 171 -8.66 4.64 -14.47
CA PHE A 171 -8.76 4.09 -13.12
C PHE A 171 -8.29 5.11 -12.07
N TYR A 172 -7.11 5.71 -12.26
CA TYR A 172 -6.55 6.65 -11.30
C TYR A 172 -7.28 7.99 -11.26
N THR A 173 -7.87 8.45 -12.36
CA THR A 173 -8.69 9.68 -12.37
C THR A 173 -9.91 9.59 -11.46
N MET A 174 -10.44 8.38 -11.18
CA MET A 174 -11.51 8.21 -10.19
C MET A 174 -11.13 8.71 -8.78
N PHE A 175 -9.83 8.75 -8.46
CA PHE A 175 -9.30 9.17 -7.16
C PHE A 175 -8.77 10.61 -7.17
N GLY A 176 -8.99 11.35 -8.26
CA GLY A 176 -8.54 12.74 -8.39
C GLY A 176 -7.17 12.96 -8.98
N PHE A 177 -6.52 11.90 -9.47
CA PHE A 177 -5.30 12.06 -10.26
C PHE A 177 -5.62 12.62 -11.64
N ASN A 178 -4.75 13.50 -12.12
CA ASN A 178 -4.80 14.04 -13.48
C ASN A 178 -3.44 13.85 -14.13
N ARG A 179 -3.41 13.83 -15.47
CA ARG A 179 -2.14 13.90 -16.21
C ARG A 179 -1.46 15.23 -15.86
N ASP A 180 -0.16 15.18 -15.60
CA ASP A 180 0.64 16.38 -15.32
C ASP A 180 1.06 17.00 -16.67
N GLU A 181 0.21 17.88 -17.21
CA GLU A 181 0.41 18.45 -18.54
C GLU A 181 1.74 19.21 -18.64
N GLY A 182 2.50 18.96 -19.71
CA GLY A 182 3.82 19.55 -19.91
C GLY A 182 4.95 18.87 -19.12
N GLN A 183 4.64 17.84 -18.34
CA GLN A 183 5.64 17.01 -17.67
C GLN A 183 5.74 15.63 -18.33
N ASN A 184 6.98 15.19 -18.58
CA ASN A 184 7.26 13.85 -19.07
C ASN A 184 7.87 13.01 -17.95
N TYR A 185 7.49 11.74 -17.89
CA TYR A 185 8.24 10.76 -17.12
C TYR A 185 9.45 10.30 -17.93
N MET A 186 10.64 10.35 -17.33
CA MET A 186 11.88 9.92 -17.96
C MET A 186 12.54 8.87 -17.07
N GLN A 187 13.08 7.81 -17.68
CA GLN A 187 13.74 6.72 -16.96
C GLN A 187 15.10 6.40 -17.57
N GLN A 188 16.04 6.01 -16.72
CA GLN A 188 17.27 5.32 -17.10
C GLN A 188 17.34 4.05 -16.25
N ARG A 189 17.39 2.89 -16.89
CA ARG A 189 17.43 1.59 -16.23
C ARG A 189 18.86 1.07 -16.19
N PHE A 190 19.36 0.75 -14.99
CA PHE A 190 20.71 0.21 -14.79
C PHE A 190 20.73 -1.31 -14.61
N PHE A 191 19.60 -1.91 -14.22
CA PHE A 191 19.40 -3.36 -14.04
C PHE A 191 17.92 -3.71 -14.20
N ASP A 192 17.63 -5.01 -14.31
CA ASP A 192 16.29 -5.56 -14.59
C ASP A 192 15.42 -5.80 -13.36
#